data_AF-A0A7Y2A2X3-F1
#
_entry.id   AF-A0A7Y2A2X3-F1
#
_cell.length_a   1.000
_cell.length_b   1.000
_cell.length_c   1.000
_cell.angle_alpha   90.00
_cell.angle_beta   90.00
_cell.angle_gamma   90.00
#
_symmetry.space_group_name_H-M   'P 1'
#
loop_
_entity.id
_entity.type
_entity.pdbx_description
1 polymer ?
#
loop_
_entity_poly.entity_id
_entity_poly.type
_entity_poly.pdbx_seq_one_letter_code
_entity_poly.pdbx_strand_id
1 'polypeptide(L)'
;MRELMRELLSANVMFTGITLTVAAFLVFFGTVYFINATNLGKKLAFLVSGAGIFGWLAINSMLFVMYAPRGPKPLSIEGLNNFEIRIIPLSWMIVSLILFFMFLTALSRWEEEQDKSV
;
A
#
# COMPACT_ATOMS: atom_id res chain seq x y z
N MET A 1 -7.99 18.80 21.95
CA MET A 1 -7.33 17.55 21.47
C MET A 1 -7.81 16.31 22.21
N ARG A 2 -7.67 16.24 23.55
CA ARG A 2 -8.08 15.07 24.33
C ARG A 2 -9.60 14.79 24.28
N GLU A 3 -10.42 15.84 24.33
CA GLU A 3 -11.89 15.73 24.20
C GLU A 3 -12.32 15.30 22.80
N LEU A 4 -11.73 15.88 21.76
CA LEU A 4 -11.97 15.54 20.35
C LEU A 4 -11.61 14.06 20.05
N MET A 5 -10.49 13.57 20.58
CA MET A 5 -10.14 12.14 20.52
C MET A 5 -11.14 11.29 21.30
N ARG A 6 -11.59 11.73 22.47
CA ARG A 6 -12.58 10.98 23.25
C ARG A 6 -13.90 10.89 22.49
N GLU A 7 -14.38 11.95 21.89
CA GLU A 7 -15.62 11.96 21.09
C GLU A 7 -15.53 11.12 19.81
N LEU A 8 -14.41 11.24 19.06
CA LEU A 8 -14.17 10.43 17.86
C LEU A 8 -14.00 8.94 18.17
N LEU A 9 -13.34 8.59 19.29
CA LEU A 9 -13.13 7.21 19.71
C LEU A 9 -14.34 6.64 20.49
N SER A 10 -15.17 7.50 21.11
CA SER A 10 -16.43 7.14 21.76
C SER A 10 -17.62 7.10 20.80
N ALA A 11 -17.41 7.44 19.53
CA ALA A 11 -18.35 7.14 18.46
C ALA A 11 -18.57 5.62 18.36
N ASN A 12 -19.54 5.22 17.52
CA ASN A 12 -19.74 3.81 17.17
C ASN A 12 -18.38 3.16 16.83
N VAL A 13 -18.08 2.01 17.44
CA VAL A 13 -16.81 1.26 17.31
C VAL A 13 -16.40 1.08 15.83
N MET A 14 -17.39 0.88 14.94
CA MET A 14 -17.15 0.79 13.50
C MET A 14 -16.55 2.09 12.92
N PHE A 15 -17.11 3.24 13.27
CA PHE A 15 -16.64 4.55 12.80
C PHE A 15 -15.24 4.83 13.32
N THR A 16 -15.03 4.60 14.61
CA THR A 16 -13.73 4.70 15.26
C THR A 16 -12.67 3.86 14.54
N GLY A 17 -12.99 2.61 14.21
CA GLY A 17 -12.10 1.71 13.48
C GLY A 17 -11.71 2.26 12.10
N ILE A 18 -12.70 2.69 11.30
CA ILE A 18 -12.46 3.24 9.96
C ILE A 18 -11.58 4.49 10.04
N THR A 19 -11.90 5.44 10.94
CA THR A 19 -11.12 6.66 11.10
C THR A 19 -9.69 6.36 11.51
N LEU A 20 -9.49 5.44 12.45
CA LEU A 20 -8.15 5.05 12.91
C LEU A 20 -7.34 4.38 11.79
N THR A 21 -7.96 3.49 11.02
CA THR A 21 -7.32 2.86 9.87
C THR A 21 -6.90 3.91 8.86
N VAL A 22 -7.80 4.79 8.40
CA VAL A 22 -7.46 5.85 7.44
C VAL A 22 -6.35 6.75 7.96
N ALA A 23 -6.42 7.15 9.24
CA ALA A 23 -5.38 7.96 9.87
C ALA A 23 -4.02 7.25 9.90
N ALA A 24 -3.99 5.95 10.22
CA ALA A 24 -2.76 5.17 10.21
C ALA A 24 -2.16 5.06 8.81
N PHE A 25 -2.98 4.81 7.79
CA PHE A 25 -2.56 4.79 6.38
C PHE A 25 -1.96 6.13 5.95
N LEU A 26 -2.65 7.24 6.25
CA LEU A 26 -2.18 8.58 5.92
C LEU A 26 -0.88 8.94 6.64
N VAL A 27 -0.77 8.63 7.92
CA VAL A 27 0.46 8.90 8.70
C VAL A 27 1.61 8.06 8.17
N PHE A 28 1.41 6.77 7.93
CA PHE A 28 2.48 5.88 7.47
C PHE A 28 3.02 6.29 6.10
N PHE A 29 2.16 6.34 5.07
CA PHE A 29 2.58 6.68 3.72
C PHE A 29 2.95 8.17 3.58
N GLY A 30 2.23 9.04 4.28
CA GLY A 30 2.51 10.47 4.31
C GLY A 30 3.88 10.78 4.92
N THR A 31 4.29 10.07 5.97
CA THR A 31 5.61 10.24 6.59
C THR A 31 6.72 9.79 5.64
N VAL A 32 6.57 8.65 4.96
CA VAL A 32 7.53 8.17 3.96
C VAL A 32 7.72 9.21 2.86
N TYR A 33 6.62 9.72 2.30
CA TYR A 33 6.68 10.76 1.28
C TYR A 33 7.31 12.05 1.80
N PHE A 34 6.92 12.51 3.00
CA PHE A 34 7.40 13.76 3.58
C PHE A 34 8.92 13.75 3.82
N ILE A 35 9.45 12.67 4.40
CA ILE A 35 10.89 12.50 4.62
C ILE A 35 11.65 12.52 3.29
N ASN A 36 11.15 11.80 2.29
CA ASN A 36 11.78 11.81 0.97
C ASN A 36 11.69 13.21 0.33
N ALA A 37 10.57 13.92 0.50
CA ALA A 37 10.36 15.24 -0.08
C ALA A 37 11.29 16.30 0.49
N THR A 38 11.65 16.20 1.77
CA THR A 38 12.62 17.10 2.40
C THR A 38 14.06 16.82 1.98
N ASN A 39 14.40 15.56 1.66
CA ASN A 39 15.77 15.18 1.33
C ASN A 39 16.09 15.26 -0.17
N LEU A 40 15.14 14.84 -1.02
CA LEU A 40 15.34 14.64 -2.46
C LEU A 40 14.63 15.71 -3.32
N GLY A 41 13.74 16.50 -2.71
CA GLY A 41 12.83 17.39 -3.42
C GLY A 41 11.53 16.72 -3.86
N LYS A 42 10.48 17.53 -4.06
CA LYS A 42 9.08 17.06 -4.17
C LYS A 42 8.84 16.09 -5.33
N LYS A 43 9.46 16.30 -6.49
CA LYS A 43 9.27 15.47 -7.69
C LYS A 43 9.94 14.11 -7.55
N LEU A 44 11.24 14.10 -7.24
CA LEU A 44 12.01 12.87 -7.04
C LEU A 44 11.44 12.04 -5.88
N ALA A 45 11.04 12.70 -4.78
CA ALA A 45 10.42 12.04 -3.65
C ALA A 45 9.10 11.35 -4.00
N PHE A 46 8.29 11.92 -4.88
CA PHE A 46 7.05 11.29 -5.33
C PHE A 46 7.35 10.00 -6.11
N LEU A 47 8.32 10.05 -7.02
CA LEU A 47 8.71 8.91 -7.83
C LEU A 47 9.28 7.77 -6.99
N VAL A 48 10.22 8.10 -6.08
CA VAL A 48 10.87 7.12 -5.20
C VAL A 48 9.88 6.53 -4.19
N SER A 49 9.04 7.36 -3.57
CA SER A 49 8.04 6.86 -2.61
C SER A 49 6.98 6.01 -3.30
N GLY A 50 6.53 6.40 -4.50
CA GLY A 50 5.61 5.60 -5.30
C GLY A 50 6.20 4.23 -5.66
N ALA A 51 7.43 4.20 -6.18
CA ALA A 51 8.15 2.95 -6.46
C ALA A 51 8.26 2.07 -5.21
N GLY A 52 8.64 2.64 -4.07
CA GLY A 52 8.74 1.92 -2.80
C GLY A 52 7.40 1.32 -2.35
N ILE A 53 6.32 2.10 -2.40
CA ILE A 53 4.99 1.66 -1.98
C ILE A 53 4.47 0.52 -2.86
N PHE A 54 4.52 0.68 -4.18
CA PHE A 54 3.98 -0.33 -5.09
C PHE A 54 4.85 -1.59 -5.14
N GLY A 55 6.17 -1.46 -5.01
CA GLY A 55 7.07 -2.60 -4.83
C GLY A 55 6.76 -3.37 -3.55
N TRP A 56 6.55 -2.64 -2.43
CA TRP A 56 6.15 -3.25 -1.17
C TRP A 56 4.79 -3.96 -1.25
N LEU A 57 3.78 -3.34 -1.86
CA LEU A 57 2.46 -3.96 -2.06
C LEU A 57 2.53 -5.20 -2.94
N ALA A 58 3.34 -5.19 -4.01
CA ALA A 58 3.55 -6.35 -4.85
C ALA A 58 4.15 -7.53 -4.06
N ILE A 59 5.20 -7.27 -3.26
CA ILE A 59 5.84 -8.30 -2.42
C ILE A 59 4.86 -8.85 -1.38
N ASN A 60 4.12 -8.00 -0.67
CA ASN A 60 3.13 -8.46 0.31
C ASN A 60 2.04 -9.33 -0.32
N SER A 61 1.57 -8.93 -1.51
CA SER A 61 0.56 -9.69 -2.25
C SER A 61 1.10 -11.04 -2.68
N MET A 62 2.34 -11.08 -3.18
CA MET A 62 3.02 -12.32 -3.53
C MET A 62 3.17 -13.24 -2.31
N LEU A 63 3.60 -12.71 -1.16
CA LEU A 63 3.70 -13.47 0.09
C LEU A 63 2.35 -14.04 0.50
N PHE A 64 1.27 -13.27 0.37
CA PHE A 64 -0.07 -13.77 0.64
C PHE A 64 -0.48 -14.87 -0.34
N VAL A 65 -0.19 -14.76 -1.64
CA VAL A 65 -0.50 -15.82 -2.61
C VAL A 65 0.24 -17.11 -2.29
N MET A 66 1.52 -17.00 -1.93
CA MET A 66 2.40 -18.13 -1.63
C MET A 66 2.06 -18.81 -0.30
N TYR A 67 1.79 -18.00 0.73
CA TYR A 67 1.56 -18.45 2.10
C TYR A 67 0.12 -18.30 2.56
N ALA A 68 -0.83 -18.17 1.63
CA ALA A 68 -2.25 -17.97 1.91
C ALA A 68 -2.68 -18.94 3.03
N PRO A 69 -3.17 -18.41 4.17
CA PRO A 69 -3.62 -19.25 5.27
C PRO A 69 -4.65 -20.23 4.72
N ARG A 70 -4.34 -21.53 4.80
CA ARG A 70 -5.34 -22.57 4.57
C ARG A 70 -6.30 -22.43 5.75
N GLY A 71 -7.38 -21.68 5.56
CA GLY A 71 -8.39 -21.48 6.60
C GLY A 71 -8.82 -22.82 7.18
N PRO A 72 -9.25 -22.88 8.46
CA PRO A 72 -9.78 -24.11 9.04
C PRO A 72 -10.89 -24.62 8.12
N LYS A 73 -10.66 -25.80 7.53
CA LYS A 73 -11.59 -26.44 6.57
C LYS A 73 -12.93 -26.59 7.31
N PRO A 74 -14.01 -25.87 6.95
CA PRO A 74 -15.30 -26.16 7.56
C PRO A 74 -15.68 -27.59 7.17
N LEU A 75 -15.98 -28.43 8.17
CA LEU A 75 -16.30 -29.85 7.99
C LEU A 75 -17.60 -30.10 7.18
N SER A 76 -18.31 -29.05 6.75
CA SER A 76 -19.67 -29.18 6.21
C SER A 76 -20.12 -28.08 5.24
N ILE A 77 -19.22 -27.22 4.74
CA ILE A 77 -19.57 -26.20 3.74
C ILE A 77 -18.59 -26.35 2.59
N GLU A 78 -19.08 -26.46 1.34
CA GLU A 78 -18.28 -26.23 0.13
C GLU A 78 -17.77 -24.78 0.18
N GLY A 79 -16.70 -24.58 0.94
CA GLY A 79 -16.03 -23.31 1.10
C GLY A 79 -15.31 -22.91 -0.17
N LEU A 80 -15.19 -21.60 -0.37
CA LEU A 80 -14.49 -20.95 -1.47
C LEU A 80 -13.17 -21.69 -1.77
N ASN A 81 -13.01 -22.13 -3.03
CA ASN A 81 -11.88 -22.94 -3.46
C ASN A 81 -10.55 -22.24 -3.10
N ASN A 82 -9.51 -23.00 -2.79
CA ASN A 82 -8.17 -22.45 -2.51
C ASN A 82 -7.66 -21.52 -3.62
N PHE A 83 -8.11 -21.74 -4.86
CA PHE A 83 -7.82 -20.85 -5.98
C PHE A 83 -8.58 -19.52 -5.89
N GLU A 84 -9.86 -19.55 -5.54
CA GLU A 84 -10.74 -18.38 -5.49
C GLU A 84 -10.30 -17.37 -4.42
N ILE A 85 -9.82 -17.84 -3.26
CA ILE A 85 -9.27 -16.98 -2.20
C ILE A 85 -8.04 -16.19 -2.68
N ARG A 86 -7.32 -16.71 -3.68
CA ARG A 86 -6.10 -16.08 -4.22
C ARG A 86 -6.37 -15.09 -5.34
N ILE A 87 -7.58 -15.04 -5.89
CA ILE A 87 -7.91 -14.13 -7.00
C ILE A 87 -7.71 -12.68 -6.57
N ILE A 88 -8.20 -12.31 -5.39
CA ILE A 88 -8.09 -10.96 -4.85
C ILE A 88 -6.61 -10.54 -4.70
N PRO A 89 -5.76 -11.26 -3.95
CA PRO A 89 -4.36 -10.88 -3.79
C PRO A 89 -3.57 -10.98 -5.11
N LEU A 90 -3.92 -11.90 -6.03
CA LEU A 90 -3.31 -11.94 -7.37
C LEU A 90 -3.63 -10.69 -8.19
N SER A 91 -4.89 -10.26 -8.20
CA SER A 91 -5.30 -9.04 -8.91
C SER A 91 -4.59 -7.82 -8.34
N TRP A 92 -4.49 -7.73 -7.01
CA TRP A 92 -3.78 -6.64 -6.33
C TRP A 92 -2.27 -6.66 -6.61
N MET A 93 -1.66 -7.86 -6.67
CA MET A 93 -0.26 -8.05 -7.05
C MET A 93 0.00 -7.53 -8.47
N ILE A 94 -0.84 -7.90 -9.43
CA ILE A 94 -0.68 -7.51 -10.83
C ILE A 94 -0.77 -5.99 -10.98
N VAL A 95 -1.80 -5.36 -10.38
CA VAL A 95 -1.96 -3.90 -10.42
C VAL A 95 -0.79 -3.20 -9.75
N SER A 96 -0.34 -3.69 -8.60
CA SER A 96 0.82 -3.14 -7.89
C SER A 96 2.10 -3.25 -8.70
N LEU A 97 2.32 -4.38 -9.41
CA LEU A 97 3.46 -4.55 -10.29
C LEU A 97 3.44 -3.59 -11.47
N ILE A 98 2.29 -3.39 -12.11
CA ILE A 98 2.13 -2.43 -13.20
C ILE A 98 2.53 -1.02 -12.72
N LEU A 99 1.97 -0.58 -11.58
CA LEU A 99 2.28 0.71 -11.02
C LEU A 99 3.76 0.82 -10.62
N PHE A 100 4.33 -0.22 -10.03
CA PHE A 100 5.75 -0.27 -9.71
C PHE A 100 6.63 -0.03 -10.95
N PHE A 101 6.38 -0.75 -12.05
CA PHE A 101 7.13 -0.55 -13.29
C PHE A 101 6.92 0.83 -13.92
N MET A 102 5.71 1.38 -13.83
CA MET A 102 5.44 2.76 -14.27
C MET A 102 6.27 3.79 -13.47
N PHE A 103 6.36 3.62 -12.15
CA PHE A 103 7.18 4.49 -11.32
C PHE A 103 8.67 4.33 -11.59
N LEU A 104 9.17 3.11 -11.80
CA LEU A 104 10.57 2.89 -12.17
C LEU A 104 10.92 3.51 -13.52
N THR A 105 10.06 3.35 -14.52
CA THR A 105 10.29 3.97 -15.84
C THR A 105 10.17 5.48 -15.81
N ALA A 106 9.29 6.04 -14.98
CA ALA A 106 9.22 7.48 -14.76
C ALA A 106 10.48 8.01 -14.05
N LEU A 107 11.00 7.25 -13.08
CA LEU A 107 12.23 7.59 -12.37
C LEU A 107 13.44 7.59 -13.30
N SER A 108 13.62 6.55 -14.11
CA SER A 108 14.74 6.47 -15.05
C SER A 108 14.69 7.61 -16.08
N ARG A 109 13.49 7.96 -16.58
CA ARG A 109 13.32 9.10 -17.48
C ARG A 109 13.66 10.43 -16.81
N TRP A 110 13.27 10.60 -15.55
CA TRP A 110 13.58 11.82 -14.80
C TRP A 110 15.09 11.99 -14.58
N GLU A 111 15.80 10.90 -14.27
CA GLU A 111 17.26 10.90 -14.15
C GLU A 111 17.93 11.28 -15.47
N GLU A 112 17.51 10.69 -16.60
CA GLU A 112 18.03 11.05 -17.92
C GLU A 112 17.80 12.52 -18.30
N GLU A 113 16.66 13.10 -17.91
CA GLU A 113 16.36 14.52 -18.14
C GLU A 113 17.25 15.43 -17.30
N GLN A 114 17.55 15.06 -16.05
CA GLN A 114 18.46 15.83 -15.21
C GLN A 114 19.87 15.81 -15.79
N ASP A 115 20.38 14.64 -16.19
CA ASP A 115 21.73 14.51 -16.76
C ASP A 115 21.94 15.34 -18.04
N LYS A 116 20.89 15.49 -18.86
CA LYS A 116 20.92 16.31 -20.09
C LYS A 116 20.82 17.81 -19.84
N SER A 117 20.42 18.21 -18.64
CA SER A 117 20.20 19.62 -18.26
C SER A 117 21.40 20.27 -17.55
N VAL A 118 22.43 19.48 -17.26
CA VAL A 118 23.72 19.90 -16.69
C VAL A 118 24.75 20.03 -17.81
#